data_AF-A0A9P6KXC0-F1
#
_entry.id   AF-A0A9P6KXC0-F1
#
_cell.length_a   1.000
_cell.length_b   1.000
_cell.length_c   1.000
_cell.angle_alpha   90.00
_cell.angle_beta   90.00
_cell.angle_gamma   90.00
#
_symmetry.space_group_name_H-M   'P 1'
#
loop_
_entity.id
_entity.type
_entity.pdbx_description
1 polymer ?
#
loop_
_entity_poly.entity_id
_entity_poly.type
_entity_poly.pdbx_seq_one_letter_code
_entity_poly.pdbx_strand_id
1 'polypeptide(L)'
;NEKDLTSLGTSEIVQNDDSIPNATEEDFILQPSVLQGYLDRMNKHASVHNSIYDFNVGDKVIVAKNFDNNIKTKKLKLSSFYTDEVIITEILSNNRVKIKDNNKEEIIMMSKIKKV
;
A
#
# COMPACT_ATOMS: atom_id res chain seq x y z
N ASN A 1 -2.65 49.27 -27.28
CA ASN A 1 -4.06 49.09 -26.86
C ASN A 1 -4.63 47.95 -27.67
N GLU A 2 -4.73 46.78 -27.03
CA GLU A 2 -6.00 46.15 -26.63
C GLU A 2 -6.62 45.40 -27.83
N LYS A 3 -7.10 44.15 -27.77
CA LYS A 3 -7.36 43.16 -26.72
C LYS A 3 -7.57 41.80 -27.42
N ASP A 4 -7.58 40.76 -26.58
CA ASP A 4 -7.98 39.36 -26.81
C ASP A 4 -9.17 39.12 -27.74
N LEU A 5 -9.27 37.92 -28.33
CA LEU A 5 -10.16 36.85 -27.84
C LEU A 5 -10.19 35.61 -28.77
N THR A 6 -10.15 34.46 -28.10
CA THR A 6 -10.28 33.08 -28.58
C THR A 6 -11.57 32.82 -29.37
N SER A 7 -11.49 32.06 -30.47
CA SER A 7 -12.65 31.44 -31.10
C SER A 7 -12.50 29.92 -31.10
N LEU A 8 -13.43 29.27 -30.40
CA LEU A 8 -13.67 27.83 -30.39
C LEU A 8 -14.18 27.38 -31.77
N GLY A 9 -13.43 26.50 -32.43
CA GLY A 9 -13.88 25.76 -33.61
C GLY A 9 -14.33 24.36 -33.20
N THR A 10 -15.63 24.11 -33.37
CA THR A 10 -16.41 22.95 -32.97
C THR A 10 -16.00 21.62 -33.60
N SER A 11 -16.18 20.56 -32.82
CA SER A 11 -16.10 19.16 -33.21
C SER A 11 -17.06 18.82 -34.35
N GLU A 12 -16.56 18.22 -35.43
CA GLU A 12 -17.37 17.46 -36.37
C GLU A 12 -17.05 15.97 -36.19
N ILE A 13 -18.02 15.25 -35.63
CA ILE A 13 -18.08 13.79 -35.72
C ILE A 13 -18.77 13.51 -37.05
N VAL A 14 -18.01 13.03 -38.04
CA VAL A 14 -18.56 12.34 -39.21
C VAL A 14 -18.19 10.87 -39.06
N GLN A 15 -19.20 10.07 -38.74
CA GLN A 15 -19.11 8.62 -38.75
C GLN A 15 -19.39 8.09 -40.16
N ASN A 16 -18.60 7.05 -40.50
CA ASN A 16 -18.84 5.96 -41.45
C ASN A 16 -18.06 6.04 -42.77
N ASP A 17 -16.94 5.31 -42.83
CA ASP A 17 -16.80 4.25 -43.83
C ASP A 17 -15.92 3.10 -43.27
N ASP A 18 -16.39 1.87 -43.48
CA ASP A 18 -15.88 0.62 -42.91
C ASP A 18 -14.57 0.20 -43.58
N SER A 19 -13.46 0.72 -43.08
CA SER A 19 -12.14 0.16 -43.36
C SER A 19 -11.26 0.37 -42.15
N ILE A 20 -11.27 -0.60 -41.22
CA ILE A 20 -10.19 -0.76 -40.23
C ILE A 20 -8.96 -1.12 -41.05
N PRO A 21 -7.94 -0.25 -41.22
CA PRO A 21 -6.65 -0.75 -41.63
C PRO A 21 -6.18 -1.56 -40.43
N ASN A 22 -6.14 -2.89 -40.63
CA ASN A 22 -5.58 -3.88 -39.74
C ASN A 22 -4.31 -3.30 -39.10
N ALA A 23 -4.44 -2.79 -37.87
CA ALA A 23 -3.34 -2.24 -37.10
C ALA A 23 -2.41 -3.42 -36.91
N THR A 24 -1.35 -3.44 -37.71
CA THR A 24 -0.32 -4.46 -37.61
C THR A 24 0.13 -4.39 -36.16
N GLU A 25 -0.04 -5.51 -35.45
CA GLU A 25 0.47 -5.72 -34.11
C GLU A 25 2.00 -5.67 -34.20
N GLU A 26 2.55 -4.48 -34.40
CA GLU A 26 3.93 -4.21 -34.09
C GLU A 26 4.00 -4.18 -32.57
N ASP A 27 4.29 -5.34 -32.00
CA ASP A 27 4.80 -5.49 -30.66
C ASP A 27 5.83 -4.38 -30.45
N PHE A 28 5.43 -3.34 -29.72
CA PHE A 28 6.31 -2.25 -29.37
C PHE A 28 7.29 -2.84 -28.35
N ILE A 29 8.37 -3.45 -28.84
CA ILE A 29 9.44 -4.00 -28.01
C ILE A 29 10.07 -2.81 -27.30
N LEU A 30 9.57 -2.50 -26.10
CA LEU A 30 10.19 -1.55 -25.19
C LEU A 30 11.63 -1.99 -25.03
N GLN A 31 12.57 -1.14 -25.47
CA GLN A 31 13.99 -1.44 -25.31
C GLN A 31 14.25 -1.80 -23.83
N PRO A 32 15.06 -2.84 -23.54
CA PRO A 32 15.25 -3.35 -22.19
C PRO A 32 15.61 -2.26 -21.16
N SER A 33 16.34 -1.22 -21.59
CA SER A 33 16.70 -0.06 -20.77
C SER A 33 15.51 0.83 -20.38
N VAL A 34 14.53 0.99 -21.27
CA VAL A 34 13.31 1.77 -21.04
C VAL A 34 12.37 1.00 -20.11
N LEU A 35 12.27 -0.32 -20.30
CA LEU A 35 11.50 -1.20 -19.42
C LEU A 35 12.09 -1.24 -18.01
N GLN A 36 13.42 -1.37 -17.88
CA GLN A 36 14.09 -1.34 -16.58
C GLN A 36 13.87 0.01 -15.89
N GLY A 37 14.06 1.12 -16.61
CA GLY A 37 13.81 2.46 -16.06
C GLY A 37 12.34 2.69 -15.65
N TYR A 38 11.38 2.07 -16.34
CA TYR A 38 9.97 2.10 -15.96
C TYR A 38 9.70 1.29 -14.69
N LEU A 39 10.21 0.06 -14.60
CA LEU A 39 10.11 -0.79 -13.41
C LEU A 39 10.78 -0.15 -12.19
N ASP A 40 11.95 0.47 -12.36
CA ASP A 40 12.65 1.17 -11.30
C ASP A 40 11.88 2.39 -10.81
N ARG A 41 11.20 3.14 -11.71
CA ARG A 41 10.31 4.24 -11.32
C ARG A 41 9.09 3.73 -10.55
N MET A 42 8.48 2.63 -10.99
CA MET A 42 7.36 2.00 -10.26
C MET A 42 7.79 1.54 -8.86
N ASN A 43 8.94 0.87 -8.75
CA ASN A 43 9.50 0.43 -7.47
C ASN A 43 9.88 1.60 -6.56
N LYS A 44 10.44 2.68 -7.13
CA LYS A 44 10.75 3.91 -6.39
C LYS A 44 9.51 4.58 -5.83
N HIS A 45 8.41 4.61 -6.58
CA HIS A 45 7.13 5.16 -6.11
C HIS A 45 6.43 4.25 -5.10
N ALA A 46 6.56 2.93 -5.23
CA ALA A 46 6.13 1.98 -4.20
C ALA A 46 6.95 2.11 -2.89
N SER A 47 8.23 2.48 -2.99
CA SER A 47 9.16 2.69 -1.87
C SER A 47 9.00 4.03 -1.14
N VAL A 48 8.13 4.94 -1.60
CA VAL A 48 7.91 6.24 -0.92
C VAL A 48 7.33 6.06 0.49
N HIS A 49 6.78 4.87 0.79
CA HIS A 49 6.45 4.45 2.14
C HIS A 49 7.39 3.33 2.62
N ASN A 50 8.69 3.60 2.68
CA ASN A 50 9.58 2.77 3.49
C ASN A 50 9.06 2.81 4.93
N SER A 51 8.60 1.66 5.42
CA SER A 51 8.22 1.50 6.80
C SER A 51 9.40 1.92 7.68
N ILE A 52 9.17 2.85 8.61
CA ILE A 52 10.18 3.19 9.65
C ILE A 52 10.42 2.02 10.62
N TYR A 53 9.62 0.97 10.50
CA TYR A 53 9.67 -0.20 11.36
C TYR A 53 10.43 -1.33 10.66
N ASP A 54 11.48 -1.79 11.33
CA ASP A 54 12.29 -2.94 10.93
C ASP A 54 11.70 -4.22 11.55
N PHE A 55 10.73 -4.83 10.88
CA PHE A 55 10.12 -6.11 11.25
C PHE A 55 10.23 -7.08 10.08
N ASN A 56 10.43 -8.36 10.38
CA ASN A 56 10.47 -9.46 9.42
C ASN A 56 9.39 -10.51 9.74
N VAL A 57 8.99 -11.26 8.71
CA VAL A 57 8.13 -12.45 8.91
C VAL A 57 8.90 -13.47 9.76
N GLY A 58 8.24 -14.01 10.78
CA GLY A 58 8.84 -14.91 11.77
C GLY A 58 9.34 -14.21 13.03
N ASP A 59 9.42 -12.88 13.07
CA ASP A 59 9.81 -12.15 14.27
C ASP A 59 8.78 -12.39 15.39
N LYS A 60 9.30 -12.62 16.60
CA LYS A 60 8.50 -12.64 17.83
C LYS A 60 8.28 -11.22 18.32
N VAL A 61 7.03 -10.89 18.59
CA VAL A 61 6.62 -9.56 19.02
C VAL A 61 5.59 -9.64 20.14
N ILE A 62 5.51 -8.57 20.93
CA ILE A 62 4.43 -8.35 21.91
C ILE A 62 3.54 -7.20 21.44
N VAL A 63 2.24 -7.30 21.69
CA VAL A 63 1.25 -6.29 21.27
C VAL A 63 0.83 -5.45 22.47
N ALA A 64 0.78 -4.14 22.31
CA ALA A 64 0.23 -3.24 23.32
C ALA A 64 -1.28 -3.46 23.48
N LYS A 65 -1.73 -3.74 24.71
CA LYS A 65 -3.17 -3.86 25.02
C LYS A 65 -3.81 -2.48 25.02
N ASN A 66 -5.00 -2.36 24.43
CA ASN A 66 -5.79 -1.14 24.52
C ASN A 66 -6.53 -1.14 25.86
N PHE A 67 -6.24 -0.16 26.72
CA PHE A 67 -7.01 0.09 27.94
C PHE A 67 -7.71 1.44 27.82
N ASP A 68 -8.91 1.52 28.36
CA ASP A 68 -9.68 2.75 28.47
C ASP A 68 -10.24 2.92 29.90
N ASN A 69 -11.07 3.93 30.14
CA ASN A 69 -11.70 4.14 31.44
C ASN A 69 -13.01 3.35 31.63
N ASN A 70 -13.40 2.51 30.66
CA ASN A 70 -14.61 1.70 30.76
C ASN A 70 -14.36 0.50 31.69
N ILE A 71 -15.33 0.18 32.55
CA ILE A 71 -15.24 -0.88 33.56
C ILE A 71 -14.74 -2.22 32.98
N LYS A 72 -15.14 -2.57 31.75
CA LYS A 72 -14.77 -3.86 31.10
C LYS A 72 -13.35 -3.88 30.53
N THR A 73 -12.84 -2.74 30.09
CA THR A 73 -11.60 -2.60 29.32
C THR A 73 -10.54 -1.77 30.06
N LYS A 74 -10.86 -1.35 31.29
CA LYS A 74 -9.93 -0.71 32.22
C LYS A 74 -8.83 -1.68 32.61
N LYS A 75 -7.61 -1.13 32.67
CA LYS A 75 -6.45 -1.87 33.14
C LYS A 75 -6.65 -2.36 34.58
N LEU A 76 -6.44 -3.65 34.80
CA LEU A 76 -6.46 -4.24 36.14
C LEU A 76 -5.15 -3.91 36.89
N LYS A 77 -5.24 -3.85 38.23
CA LYS A 77 -4.05 -3.62 39.06
C LYS A 77 -3.08 -4.78 38.86
N LEU A 78 -1.80 -4.46 38.59
CA LEU A 78 -0.72 -5.42 38.30
C LEU A 78 -0.84 -6.22 36.99
N SER A 79 -1.82 -5.93 36.11
CA SER A 79 -1.85 -6.58 34.80
C SER A 79 -0.75 -6.03 33.88
N SER A 80 -0.23 -6.89 32.99
CA SER A 80 0.71 -6.48 31.95
C SER A 80 0.08 -5.45 31.01
N PHE A 81 0.91 -4.54 30.50
CA PHE A 81 0.52 -3.60 29.45
C PHE A 81 0.50 -4.25 28.05
N TYR A 82 1.08 -5.44 27.93
CA TYR A 82 1.24 -6.15 26.66
C TYR A 82 0.52 -7.50 26.69
N THR A 83 0.25 -8.04 25.50
CA THR A 83 -0.15 -9.44 25.29
C THR A 83 1.05 -10.37 25.49
N ASP A 84 0.78 -11.66 25.47
CA ASP A 84 1.82 -12.68 25.35
C ASP A 84 2.51 -12.56 23.98
N GLU A 85 3.65 -13.25 23.83
CA GLU A 85 4.43 -13.25 22.60
C GLU A 85 3.67 -13.88 21.45
N VAL A 86 3.67 -13.20 20.30
CA VAL A 86 3.03 -13.64 19.06
C VAL A 86 4.03 -13.53 17.91
N ILE A 87 3.74 -14.22 16.80
CA ILE A 87 4.65 -14.26 15.64
C ILE A 87 4.03 -13.48 14.49
N ILE A 88 4.86 -12.68 13.81
CA ILE A 88 4.48 -12.04 12.54
C ILE A 88 4.42 -13.10 11.45
N THR A 89 3.26 -13.28 10.84
CA THR A 89 3.07 -14.22 9.73
C THR A 89 3.15 -13.56 8.37
N GLU A 90 2.81 -12.27 8.28
CA GLU A 90 2.79 -11.54 7.02
C GLU A 90 3.04 -10.05 7.25
N ILE A 91 3.86 -9.43 6.40
CA ILE A 91 4.04 -7.97 6.38
C ILE A 91 3.15 -7.41 5.27
N LEU A 92 2.23 -6.53 5.67
CA LEU A 92 1.30 -5.87 4.77
C LEU A 92 1.77 -4.44 4.47
N SER A 93 1.22 -3.86 3.42
CA SER A 93 1.41 -2.44 3.13
C SER A 93 0.83 -1.54 4.23
N ASN A 94 1.22 -0.26 4.20
CA ASN A 94 0.75 0.77 5.13
C ASN A 94 1.12 0.50 6.61
N ASN A 95 2.33 -0.03 6.85
CA ASN A 95 2.85 -0.30 8.20
C ASN A 95 1.94 -1.23 9.03
N ARG A 96 1.35 -2.23 8.37
CA ARG A 96 0.50 -3.23 9.02
C ARG A 96 1.16 -4.59 8.94
N VAL A 97 0.88 -5.43 9.92
CA VAL A 97 1.32 -6.82 9.93
C VAL A 97 0.15 -7.72 10.28
N LYS A 98 0.16 -8.93 9.73
CA LYS A 98 -0.65 -10.02 10.24
C LYS A 98 0.17 -10.76 11.29
N ILE A 99 -0.42 -10.92 12.46
CA ILE A 99 0.14 -11.70 13.54
C ILE A 99 -0.72 -12.93 13.78
N LYS A 100 -0.09 -13.98 14.29
CA LYS A 100 -0.78 -15.19 14.73
C LYS A 100 -0.52 -15.42 16.19
N ASP A 101 -1.61 -15.46 16.95
CA ASP A 101 -1.67 -16.02 18.29
C ASP A 101 -2.22 -17.45 18.18
N ASN A 102 -2.08 -18.26 19.22
CA ASN A 102 -2.44 -19.68 19.24
C ASN A 102 -3.87 -19.97 18.78
N ASN A 103 -4.79 -19.01 18.96
CA ASN A 103 -6.21 -19.20 18.67
C ASN A 103 -6.77 -18.24 17.61
N LYS A 104 -5.99 -17.26 17.14
CA LYS A 104 -6.52 -16.19 16.28
C LYS A 104 -5.43 -15.54 15.43
N GLU A 105 -5.79 -15.18 14.21
CA GLU A 105 -5.00 -14.26 13.38
C GLU A 105 -5.61 -12.86 13.42
N GLU A 106 -4.76 -11.84 13.55
CA GLU A 106 -5.19 -10.45 13.63
C GLU A 106 -4.25 -9.55 12.83
N ILE A 107 -4.81 -8.48 12.25
CA ILE A 107 -4.02 -7.47 11.53
C ILE A 107 -3.85 -6.26 12.42
N ILE A 108 -2.60 -5.89 12.70
CA ILE A 108 -2.25 -4.82 13.64
C ILE A 108 -1.28 -3.83 12.99
N MET A 109 -1.32 -2.58 13.44
CA MET A 109 -0.34 -1.56 13.06
C MET A 109 1.02 -1.86 13.71
N MET A 110 2.11 -1.72 12.94
CA MET A 110 3.48 -1.89 13.41
C MET A 110 3.85 -0.96 14.58
N SER A 111 3.18 0.19 14.71
CA SER A 111 3.36 1.11 15.85
C SER A 111 2.88 0.54 17.20
N LYS A 112 2.02 -0.48 17.17
CA LYS A 112 1.42 -1.09 18.37
C LYS A 112 2.14 -2.35 18.84
N ILE A 113 3.21 -2.76 18.16
CA ILE A 113 3.96 -3.97 18.48
C ILE A 113 5.41 -3.62 18.82
N LYS A 114 6.06 -4.49 19.59
CA LYS A 114 7.49 -4.37 19.93
C LYS A 114 8.17 -5.72 19.76
N LYS A 115 9.41 -5.72 19.27
CA LYS A 115 10.26 -6.91 19.26
C LYS A 115 10.56 -7.35 20.69
N VAL A 116 10.68 -8.65 20.87
CA VAL A 116 11.08 -9.31 22.12
C VAL A 116 12.55 -9.66 22.08
#